data_AF-A0A1Z4N5X3-F1
#
_entry.id   AF-A0A1Z4N5X3-F1
#
_cell.length_a   1.000
_cell.length_b   1.000
_cell.length_c   1.000
_cell.angle_alpha   90.00
_cell.angle_beta   90.00
_cell.angle_gamma   90.00
#
_symmetry.space_group_name_H-M   'P 1'
#
loop_
_entity.id
_entity.type
_entity.pdbx_description
1 polymer ?
#
loop_
_entity_poly.entity_id
_entity_poly.type
_entity_poly.pdbx_seq_one_letter_code
_entity_poly.pdbx_strand_id
1 'polypeptide(L)'
;MITANHLVFNASDSGLDRRMIIFKFNRLVPKVDPDFSASLSAQISGFTNYLLSIPEEEIIQTLIDKVDESGMIAENELEFLLQTNSVADWLNNNYVYDRNNQIPIGSNKDEINQLFGDYCSYCYKTLSKMRTNKEFSPEIIRLGRGKLEKVKTSGGFVIRGLKRDDSGGVVEAIIRESYSK
;
A
#
# COMPACT_ATOMS: atom_id res chain seq x y z
N MET A 1 -0.20 -20.55 4.89
CA MET A 1 0.73 -19.49 5.31
C MET A 1 1.92 -19.49 4.38
N ILE A 2 2.32 -18.33 3.88
CA ILE A 2 3.52 -18.17 3.03
C ILE A 2 4.51 -17.32 3.83
N THR A 3 5.75 -17.77 3.96
CA THR A 3 6.81 -17.06 4.67
C THR A 3 8.01 -16.89 3.76
N ALA A 4 8.59 -15.70 3.69
CA ALA A 4 9.79 -15.44 2.91
C ALA A 4 10.60 -14.29 3.52
N ASN A 5 11.90 -14.27 3.24
CA ASN A 5 12.81 -13.19 3.63
C ASN A 5 12.88 -12.07 2.57
N HIS A 6 12.08 -12.18 1.51
CA HIS A 6 11.97 -11.23 0.41
C HIS A 6 10.51 -11.14 -0.05
N LEU A 7 10.18 -10.10 -0.82
CA LEU A 7 8.84 -9.91 -1.38
C LEU A 7 8.47 -11.10 -2.28
N VAL A 8 7.41 -11.83 -1.89
CA VAL A 8 6.90 -12.98 -2.65
C VAL A 8 6.06 -12.52 -3.84
N PHE A 9 5.28 -11.46 -3.64
CA PHE A 9 4.42 -10.88 -4.67
C PHE A 9 5.11 -9.66 -5.27
N ASN A 10 5.26 -9.65 -6.59
CA ASN A 10 5.97 -8.63 -7.35
C ASN A 10 5.03 -7.57 -7.98
N ALA A 11 3.75 -7.61 -7.62
CA ALA A 11 2.76 -6.62 -8.05
C ALA A 11 1.65 -6.54 -7.00
N SER A 12 1.25 -5.30 -6.66
CA SER A 12 -0.03 -5.05 -6.01
C SER A 12 -1.15 -5.26 -7.04
N ASP A 13 -2.04 -6.22 -6.80
CA ASP A 13 -3.29 -6.39 -7.53
C ASP A 13 -4.44 -6.36 -6.52
N SER A 14 -5.48 -5.58 -6.83
CA SER A 14 -6.72 -5.46 -6.07
C SER A 14 -7.36 -6.81 -5.66
N GLY A 15 -7.13 -7.88 -6.43
CA GLY A 15 -7.58 -9.23 -6.08
C GLY A 15 -6.76 -9.88 -4.97
N LEU A 16 -5.44 -9.68 -4.98
CA LEU A 16 -4.52 -10.20 -3.97
C LEU A 16 -4.61 -9.39 -2.67
N ASP A 17 -4.67 -8.06 -2.77
CA ASP A 17 -4.72 -7.16 -1.62
C ASP A 17 -5.89 -7.48 -0.68
N ARG A 18 -7.04 -7.89 -1.24
CA ARG A 18 -8.24 -8.27 -0.46
C ARG A 18 -8.16 -9.62 0.25
N ARG A 19 -7.23 -10.50 -0.15
CA ARG A 19 -7.14 -11.89 0.35
C ARG A 19 -5.88 -12.16 1.17
N MET A 20 -5.06 -11.14 1.37
CA MET A 20 -3.77 -11.24 2.01
C MET A 20 -3.75 -10.37 3.26
N ILE A 21 -3.18 -10.89 4.35
CA ILE A 21 -2.79 -10.11 5.53
C ILE A 21 -1.27 -10.19 5.62
N ILE A 22 -0.61 -9.04 5.53
CA ILE A 22 0.85 -8.97 5.54
C ILE A 22 1.33 -8.73 6.96
N PHE A 23 2.18 -9.63 7.45
CA PHE A 23 2.88 -9.48 8.71
C PHE A 23 4.39 -9.50 8.48
N LYS A 24 5.06 -8.45 8.96
CA LYS A 24 6.51 -8.35 8.96
C LYS A 24 7.07 -8.75 10.32
N PHE A 25 7.89 -9.80 10.34
CA PHE A 25 8.55 -10.28 11.55
C PHE A 25 9.94 -9.64 11.67
N ASN A 26 10.04 -8.53 12.42
CA ASN A 26 11.31 -7.81 12.61
C ASN A 26 12.06 -8.20 13.89
N ARG A 27 11.44 -9.02 14.75
CA ARG A 27 12.05 -9.41 16.03
C ARG A 27 13.17 -10.43 15.77
N LEU A 28 14.41 -10.02 16.02
CA LEU A 28 15.53 -10.93 16.08
C LEU A 28 15.35 -11.87 17.28
N VAL A 29 15.32 -13.17 17.03
CA VAL A 29 15.25 -14.19 18.09
C VAL A 29 16.68 -14.44 18.57
N PRO A 30 17.06 -14.08 19.81
CA PRO A 30 18.48 -13.99 20.20
C PRO A 30 19.21 -15.33 20.39
N LYS A 31 18.54 -16.47 20.20
CA LYS A 31 19.12 -17.80 20.35
C LYS A 31 18.18 -18.84 19.75
N VAL A 32 18.70 -19.79 19.01
CA VAL A 32 17.95 -21.01 18.68
C VAL A 32 17.91 -21.83 19.95
N ASP A 33 16.72 -21.98 20.53
CA ASP A 33 16.50 -22.89 21.66
C ASP A 33 16.52 -24.33 21.12
N PRO A 34 17.51 -25.17 21.50
CA PRO A 34 17.62 -26.53 21.00
C PRO A 34 16.42 -27.41 21.42
N ASP A 35 15.74 -27.06 22.51
CA ASP A 35 14.60 -27.80 23.05
C ASP A 35 13.24 -27.19 22.65
N PHE A 36 13.24 -26.21 21.73
CA PHE A 36 12.02 -25.51 21.29
C PHE A 36 10.93 -26.48 20.83
N SER A 37 11.29 -27.48 20.02
CA SER A 37 10.33 -28.45 19.49
C SER A 37 9.68 -29.28 20.60
N ALA A 38 10.44 -29.67 21.63
CA ALA A 38 9.92 -30.43 22.76
C ALA A 38 8.98 -29.56 23.61
N SER A 39 9.40 -28.33 23.91
CA SER A 39 8.60 -27.34 24.66
C SER A 39 7.31 -26.99 23.93
N LEU A 40 7.36 -26.74 22.62
CA LEU A 40 6.19 -26.46 21.79
C LEU A 40 5.24 -27.66 21.75
N SER A 41 5.77 -28.87 21.58
CA SER A 41 4.96 -30.10 21.51
C SER A 41 4.17 -30.33 22.79
N ALA A 42 4.79 -30.07 23.95
CA ALA A 42 4.12 -30.16 25.25
C ALA A 42 2.95 -29.18 25.40
N GLN A 43 2.93 -28.08 24.64
CA GLN A 43 1.91 -27.04 24.70
C GLN A 43 0.85 -27.15 23.60
N ILE A 44 0.97 -28.10 22.65
CA ILE A 44 0.04 -28.23 21.51
C ILE A 44 -1.42 -28.33 21.98
N SER A 45 -1.71 -29.12 23.00
CA SER A 45 -3.07 -29.28 23.51
C SER A 45 -3.63 -27.97 24.08
N GLY A 46 -2.81 -27.23 24.84
CA GLY A 46 -3.19 -25.92 25.38
C GLY A 46 -3.44 -24.89 24.27
N PHE A 47 -2.54 -24.84 23.29
CA PHE A 47 -2.69 -23.98 22.12
C PHE A 47 -3.94 -24.32 21.29
N THR A 48 -4.23 -25.61 21.09
CA THR A 48 -5.43 -26.05 20.37
C THR A 48 -6.70 -25.64 21.12
N ASN A 49 -6.74 -25.84 22.44
CA ASN A 49 -7.88 -25.42 23.26
C ASN A 49 -8.07 -23.89 23.24
N TYR A 50 -6.98 -23.14 23.25
CA TYR A 50 -7.02 -21.69 23.06
C TYR A 50 -7.65 -21.32 21.72
N LEU A 51 -7.19 -21.91 20.61
CA LEU A 51 -7.76 -21.65 19.29
C LEU A 51 -9.26 -21.97 19.21
N LEU A 52 -9.69 -23.06 19.86
CA LEU A 52 -11.10 -23.45 19.93
C LEU A 52 -11.94 -22.54 20.83
N SER A 53 -11.30 -21.77 21.72
CA SER A 53 -11.97 -20.81 22.60
C SER A 53 -12.17 -19.43 21.99
N ILE A 54 -11.52 -19.14 20.85
CA ILE A 54 -11.65 -17.85 20.15
C ILE A 54 -13.08 -17.72 19.62
N PRO A 55 -13.82 -16.65 19.96
CA PRO A 55 -15.14 -16.39 19.43
C PRO A 55 -15.13 -16.24 17.91
N GLU A 56 -16.17 -16.74 17.23
CA GLU A 56 -16.30 -16.61 15.77
C GLU A 56 -16.27 -15.15 15.31
N GLU A 57 -16.86 -14.24 16.09
CA GLU A 57 -16.84 -12.81 15.82
C GLU A 57 -15.41 -12.25 15.74
N GLU A 58 -14.52 -12.65 16.64
CA GLU A 58 -13.12 -12.22 16.64
C GLU A 58 -12.38 -12.75 15.40
N ILE A 59 -12.71 -13.97 14.95
CA ILE A 59 -12.16 -14.57 13.74
C ILE A 59 -12.60 -13.78 12.50
N ILE A 60 -13.88 -13.42 12.41
CA ILE A 60 -14.43 -12.62 11.31
C ILE A 60 -13.78 -11.24 11.29
N GLN A 61 -13.75 -10.54 12.42
CA GLN A 61 -13.16 -9.21 12.55
C GLN A 61 -11.67 -9.24 12.13
N THR A 62 -10.93 -10.25 12.54
CA THR A 62 -9.49 -10.35 12.26
C THR A 62 -9.20 -10.77 10.82
N LEU A 63 -9.86 -11.81 10.31
CA LEU A 63 -9.50 -12.44 9.03
C LEU A 63 -10.26 -11.88 7.82
N ILE A 64 -11.51 -11.44 8.02
CA ILE A 64 -12.37 -10.97 6.94
C ILE A 64 -12.36 -9.45 6.91
N ASP A 65 -12.71 -8.82 8.04
CA ASP A 65 -12.82 -7.36 8.11
C ASP A 65 -11.46 -6.68 8.28
N LYS A 66 -10.43 -7.46 8.65
CA LYS A 66 -9.06 -6.99 8.90
C LYS A 66 -9.02 -5.82 9.88
N VAL A 67 -9.81 -5.90 10.95
CA VAL A 67 -9.79 -4.90 12.02
C VAL A 67 -8.38 -4.84 12.61
N ASP A 68 -7.76 -3.67 12.55
CA ASP A 68 -6.37 -3.45 12.95
C ASP A 68 -6.28 -2.34 13.98
N GLU A 69 -6.61 -2.69 15.23
CA GLU A 69 -6.54 -1.75 16.36
C GLU A 69 -5.13 -1.20 16.58
N SER A 70 -4.11 -1.98 16.20
CA SER A 70 -2.70 -1.63 16.36
C SER A 70 -2.14 -0.71 15.26
N GLY A 71 -2.82 -0.65 14.11
CA GLY A 71 -2.31 0.01 12.89
C GLY A 71 -1.19 -0.74 12.16
N MET A 72 -0.72 -1.88 12.68
CA MET A 72 0.43 -2.61 12.15
C MET A 72 0.14 -3.27 10.79
N ILE A 73 -1.06 -3.82 10.59
CA ILE A 73 -1.46 -4.40 9.29
C ILE A 73 -1.48 -3.29 8.24
N ALA A 74 -2.09 -2.15 8.57
CA ALA A 74 -2.16 -1.00 7.68
C ALA A 74 -0.78 -0.44 7.34
N GLU A 75 0.17 -0.45 8.29
CA GLU A 75 1.56 -0.04 8.06
C GLU A 75 2.29 -1.02 7.12
N ASN A 76 2.17 -2.33 7.38
CA ASN A 76 2.78 -3.35 6.54
C ASN A 76 2.22 -3.34 5.11
N GLU A 77 0.90 -3.15 4.96
CA GLU A 77 0.25 -3.02 3.64
C GLU A 77 0.72 -1.77 2.90
N LEU A 78 0.90 -0.64 3.58
CA LEU A 78 1.45 0.57 2.99
C LEU A 78 2.90 0.37 2.55
N GLU A 79 3.76 -0.19 3.40
CA GLU A 79 5.16 -0.47 3.06
C GLU A 79 5.23 -1.38 1.82
N PHE A 80 4.43 -2.44 1.79
CA PHE A 80 4.34 -3.34 0.65
C PHE A 80 3.86 -2.63 -0.63
N LEU A 81 2.84 -1.77 -0.52
CA LEU A 81 2.34 -0.99 -1.65
C LEU A 81 3.41 -0.06 -2.21
N LEU A 82 4.14 0.66 -1.36
CA LEU A 82 5.22 1.55 -1.78
C LEU A 82 6.36 0.77 -2.46
N GLN A 83 6.69 -0.42 -1.97
CA GLN A 83 7.75 -1.24 -2.58
C GLN A 83 7.35 -1.88 -3.92
N THR A 84 6.06 -2.16 -4.14
CA THR A 84 5.59 -2.92 -5.32
C THR A 84 4.86 -2.08 -6.35
N ASN A 85 4.52 -0.82 -6.03
CA ASN A 85 3.75 0.06 -6.89
C ASN A 85 4.46 1.41 -7.08
N SER A 86 5.08 1.56 -8.26
CA SER A 86 5.83 2.77 -8.62
C SER A 86 4.99 4.05 -8.67
N VAL A 87 3.68 3.95 -8.90
CA VAL A 87 2.78 5.13 -8.86
C VAL A 87 2.55 5.56 -7.41
N ALA A 88 2.35 4.61 -6.50
CA ALA A 88 2.19 4.90 -5.07
C ALA A 88 3.47 5.51 -4.47
N ASP A 89 4.63 4.93 -4.78
CA ASP A 89 5.94 5.45 -4.36
C ASP A 89 6.21 6.86 -4.90
N TRP A 90 5.98 7.09 -6.19
CA TRP A 90 6.09 8.41 -6.80
C TRP A 90 5.16 9.44 -6.15
N LEU A 91 3.88 9.10 -5.94
CA LEU A 91 2.94 9.99 -5.26
C LEU A 91 3.42 10.30 -3.84
N ASN A 92 3.96 9.31 -3.11
CA ASN A 92 4.42 9.48 -1.73
C ASN A 92 5.57 10.46 -1.57
N ASN A 93 6.46 10.47 -2.55
CA ASN A 93 7.68 11.26 -2.46
C ASN A 93 7.54 12.66 -3.08
N ASN A 94 6.49 12.92 -3.87
CA ASN A 94 6.42 14.15 -4.68
C ASN A 94 5.08 14.91 -4.56
N TYR A 95 4.05 14.37 -3.91
CA TYR A 95 2.72 14.99 -3.88
C TYR A 95 2.03 14.90 -2.51
N VAL A 96 1.21 15.92 -2.25
CA VAL A 96 0.30 16.02 -1.10
C VAL A 96 -1.14 16.22 -1.56
N TYR A 97 -2.09 15.91 -0.68
CA TYR A 97 -3.49 16.19 -0.93
C TYR A 97 -3.78 17.69 -0.82
N ASP A 98 -4.34 18.27 -1.89
CA ASP A 98 -4.88 19.63 -1.91
C ASP A 98 -6.15 19.67 -2.78
N ARG A 99 -7.31 19.73 -2.12
CA ARG A 99 -8.63 19.70 -2.77
C ARG A 99 -8.81 20.79 -3.83
N ASN A 100 -8.14 21.93 -3.67
CA ASN A 100 -8.34 23.09 -4.55
C ASN A 100 -7.33 23.10 -5.71
N ASN A 101 -6.29 22.28 -5.65
CA ASN A 101 -5.30 22.21 -6.70
C ASN A 101 -5.69 21.19 -7.78
N GLN A 102 -5.23 21.47 -9.00
CA GLN A 102 -5.40 20.57 -10.14
C GLN A 102 -4.15 20.56 -11.00
N ILE A 103 -3.78 19.39 -11.52
CA ILE A 103 -2.56 19.21 -12.31
C ILE A 103 -2.92 18.47 -13.60
N PRO A 104 -2.45 18.95 -14.78
CA PRO A 104 -2.63 18.23 -16.04
C PRO A 104 -2.03 16.82 -15.98
N ILE A 105 -2.78 15.82 -16.46
CA ILE A 105 -2.30 14.43 -16.52
C ILE A 105 -1.18 14.30 -17.53
N GLY A 106 -1.41 14.82 -18.74
CA GLY A 106 -0.48 14.67 -19.84
C GLY A 106 -0.43 13.29 -20.47
N SER A 107 0.20 13.21 -21.64
CA SER A 107 0.50 11.96 -22.33
C SER A 107 1.94 11.86 -22.82
N ASN A 108 2.67 12.97 -22.79
CA ASN A 108 4.05 13.04 -23.21
C ASN A 108 4.97 12.72 -22.01
N LYS A 109 5.81 11.70 -22.16
CA LYS A 109 6.77 11.27 -21.14
C LYS A 109 7.89 12.28 -20.90
N ASP A 110 8.14 13.17 -21.87
CA ASP A 110 9.22 14.16 -21.83
C ASP A 110 8.76 15.50 -21.22
N GLU A 111 7.44 15.69 -21.01
CA GLU A 111 6.85 16.90 -20.41
C GLU A 111 6.72 16.76 -18.89
N ILE A 112 7.79 17.05 -18.15
CA ILE A 112 7.86 16.93 -16.69
C ILE A 112 6.92 17.87 -15.91
N ASN A 113 6.32 18.86 -16.58
CA ASN A 113 5.33 19.75 -15.98
C ASN A 113 3.94 19.10 -15.88
N GLN A 114 3.76 17.90 -16.45
CA GLN A 114 2.53 17.11 -16.41
C GLN A 114 2.77 15.84 -15.59
N LEU A 115 1.72 15.32 -14.94
CA LEU A 115 1.82 14.18 -14.03
C LEU A 115 2.50 12.96 -14.67
N PHE A 116 2.14 12.62 -15.91
CA PHE A 116 2.69 11.46 -16.59
C PHE A 116 4.18 11.63 -16.91
N GLY A 117 4.60 12.79 -17.41
CA GLY A 117 6.02 13.06 -17.69
C GLY A 117 6.88 13.11 -16.42
N ASP A 118 6.35 13.72 -15.35
CA ASP A 118 7.00 13.73 -14.03
C ASP A 118 7.17 12.31 -13.47
N TYR A 119 6.11 11.50 -13.51
CA TYR A 119 6.13 10.08 -13.14
C TYR A 119 7.13 9.27 -13.98
N CYS A 120 7.18 9.49 -15.30
CA CYS A 120 8.13 8.81 -16.17
C CYS A 120 9.58 9.16 -15.79
N SER A 121 9.85 10.45 -15.52
CA SER A 121 11.14 10.92 -15.04
C SER A 121 11.51 10.27 -13.70
N TYR A 122 10.57 10.18 -12.76
CA TYR A 122 10.76 9.53 -11.48
C TYR A 122 11.12 8.04 -11.62
N CYS A 123 10.37 7.30 -12.44
CA CYS A 123 10.65 5.87 -12.67
C CYS A 123 12.02 5.64 -13.28
N TYR A 124 12.44 6.51 -14.20
CA TYR A 124 13.78 6.44 -14.79
C TYR A 124 14.87 6.64 -13.74
N LYS A 125 14.71 7.63 -12.85
CA LYS A 125 15.67 7.94 -11.78
C LYS A 125 15.76 6.84 -10.72
N THR A 126 14.64 6.21 -10.39
CA THR A 126 14.55 5.18 -9.33
C THR A 126 14.69 3.76 -9.85
N LEU A 127 14.88 3.57 -11.16
CA LEU A 127 14.89 2.25 -11.82
C LEU A 127 13.60 1.44 -11.57
N SER A 128 12.49 2.13 -11.33
CA SER A 128 11.19 1.54 -11.08
C SER A 128 10.49 1.13 -12.38
N LYS A 129 9.65 0.09 -12.32
CA LYS A 129 8.83 -0.33 -13.45
C LYS A 129 7.77 0.73 -13.75
N MET A 130 7.83 1.30 -14.95
CA MET A 130 6.89 2.32 -15.43
C MET A 130 5.58 1.70 -15.91
N ARG A 131 4.45 2.31 -15.55
CA ARG A 131 3.11 2.02 -16.08
C ARG A 131 2.89 2.73 -17.41
N THR A 132 2.06 2.16 -18.29
CA THR A 132 1.65 2.85 -19.51
C THR A 132 0.75 4.05 -19.19
N ASN A 133 0.63 5.01 -20.11
CA ASN A 133 -0.27 6.17 -19.93
C ASN A 133 -1.73 5.75 -19.67
N LYS A 134 -2.18 4.65 -20.28
CA LYS A 134 -3.52 4.09 -20.10
C LYS A 134 -3.75 3.53 -18.70
N GLU A 135 -2.72 2.96 -18.08
CA GLU A 135 -2.78 2.38 -16.73
C GLU A 135 -2.53 3.41 -15.64
N PHE A 136 -1.76 4.46 -15.95
CA PHE A 136 -1.33 5.47 -14.99
C PHE A 136 -2.50 6.26 -14.36
N SER A 137 -3.36 6.85 -15.19
CA SER A 137 -4.44 7.69 -14.64
C SER A 137 -5.51 6.92 -13.86
N PRO A 138 -5.96 5.71 -14.28
CA PRO A 138 -6.82 4.88 -13.44
C PRO A 138 -6.17 4.51 -12.10
N GLU A 139 -4.86 4.24 -12.11
CA GLU A 139 -4.13 3.85 -10.90
C GLU A 139 -4.05 4.99 -9.89
N ILE A 140 -3.79 6.23 -10.32
CA ILE A 140 -3.84 7.41 -9.43
C ILE A 140 -5.22 7.53 -8.77
N ILE A 141 -6.29 7.39 -9.54
CA ILE A 141 -7.66 7.49 -9.01
C ILE A 141 -7.96 6.37 -8.02
N ARG A 142 -7.51 5.14 -8.32
CA ARG A 142 -7.63 4.01 -7.41
C ARG A 142 -6.90 4.27 -6.09
N LEU A 143 -5.66 4.74 -6.14
CA LEU A 143 -4.85 5.06 -4.96
C LEU A 143 -5.42 6.22 -4.16
N GLY A 144 -6.05 7.19 -4.82
CA GLY A 144 -6.67 8.35 -4.18
C GLY A 144 -7.94 8.05 -3.38
N ARG A 145 -8.48 6.82 -3.41
CA ARG A 145 -9.67 6.37 -2.63
C ARG A 145 -10.81 7.40 -2.57
N GLY A 146 -11.17 7.98 -3.72
CA GLY A 146 -12.25 8.97 -3.82
C GLY A 146 -11.88 10.42 -3.46
N LYS A 147 -10.68 10.68 -2.91
CA LYS A 147 -10.15 12.03 -2.69
C LYS A 147 -9.66 12.69 -3.98
N LEU A 148 -9.18 11.88 -4.94
CA LEU A 148 -8.68 12.34 -6.23
C LEU A 148 -9.73 12.14 -7.32
N GLU A 149 -9.84 13.13 -8.20
CA GLU A 149 -10.83 13.12 -9.28
C GLU A 149 -10.16 13.42 -10.63
N LYS A 150 -10.49 12.62 -11.65
CA LYS A 150 -10.09 12.89 -13.03
C LYS A 150 -11.17 13.71 -13.72
N VAL A 151 -10.82 14.93 -14.15
CA VAL A 151 -11.77 15.89 -14.72
C VAL A 151 -11.36 16.27 -16.14
N LYS A 152 -12.33 16.32 -17.05
CA LYS A 152 -12.14 16.81 -18.41
C LYS A 152 -12.21 18.34 -18.42
N THR A 153 -11.23 18.98 -19.07
CA THR A 153 -11.16 20.42 -19.29
C THR A 153 -11.00 20.70 -20.78
N SER A 154 -11.00 21.98 -21.17
CA SER A 154 -10.74 22.39 -22.57
C SER A 154 -9.35 21.98 -23.05
N GLY A 155 -8.37 21.87 -22.15
CA GLY A 155 -6.98 21.49 -22.44
C GLY A 155 -6.66 20.01 -22.26
N GLY A 156 -7.65 19.15 -22.02
CA GLY A 156 -7.44 17.71 -21.83
C GLY A 156 -7.98 17.19 -20.50
N PHE A 157 -7.23 16.32 -19.81
CA PHE A 157 -7.62 15.80 -18.51
C PHE A 157 -6.66 16.27 -17.40
N VAL A 158 -7.23 16.60 -16.24
CA VAL A 158 -6.51 16.97 -15.03
C VAL A 158 -6.85 16.00 -13.89
N ILE A 159 -5.97 15.88 -12.90
CA ILE A 159 -6.30 15.32 -11.59
C ILE A 159 -6.51 16.47 -10.61
N ARG A 160 -7.64 16.48 -9.92
CA ARG A 160 -7.92 17.36 -8.78
C ARG A 160 -7.55 16.67 -7.48
N GLY A 161 -7.15 17.45 -6.48
CA GLY A 161 -6.81 16.91 -5.16
C GLY A 161 -5.31 16.67 -4.96
N LEU A 162 -4.45 17.02 -5.92
CA LEU A 162 -3.00 16.84 -5.83
C LEU A 162 -2.28 18.16 -5.93
N LYS A 163 -1.27 18.36 -5.09
CA LYS A 163 -0.30 19.46 -5.17
C LYS A 163 1.10 18.88 -5.05
N ARG A 164 2.04 19.39 -5.86
CA ARG A 164 3.44 18.98 -5.78
C ARG A 164 4.04 19.45 -4.45
N ASP A 165 4.68 18.53 -3.76
CA ASP A 165 5.41 18.78 -2.53
C ASP A 165 6.55 17.76 -2.43
N ASP A 166 7.77 18.26 -2.51
CA ASP A 166 8.97 17.43 -2.51
C ASP A 166 9.43 17.11 -1.06
N SER A 167 8.64 17.47 -0.03
CA SER A 167 8.96 17.15 1.37
C SER A 167 8.85 15.66 1.71
N GLY A 168 8.17 14.87 0.87
CA GLY A 168 7.98 13.42 1.00
C GLY A 168 7.12 12.98 2.20
N GLY A 169 6.66 11.72 2.18
CA GLY A 169 6.08 11.04 3.35
C GLY A 169 4.59 11.30 3.63
N VAL A 170 3.84 11.83 2.66
CA VAL A 170 2.45 12.31 2.90
C VAL A 170 1.40 11.54 2.09
N VAL A 171 1.79 10.48 1.38
CA VAL A 171 0.80 9.68 0.65
C VAL A 171 -0.21 9.06 1.59
N GLU A 172 0.11 8.85 2.87
CA GLU A 172 -0.90 8.43 3.84
C GLU A 172 -2.13 9.35 3.82
N ALA A 173 -1.96 10.67 3.68
CA ALA A 173 -3.09 11.59 3.60
C ALA A 173 -3.88 11.45 2.27
N ILE A 174 -3.25 10.92 1.22
CA ILE A 174 -3.88 10.67 -0.10
C ILE A 174 -4.52 9.28 -0.16
N ILE A 175 -3.86 8.26 0.40
CA ILE A 175 -4.16 6.83 0.26
C ILE A 175 -4.91 6.28 1.47
N ARG A 176 -4.63 6.73 2.69
CA ARG A 176 -5.44 6.36 3.86
C ARG A 176 -6.66 7.28 3.89
N GLU A 177 -7.85 6.69 3.90
CA GLU A 177 -8.98 7.35 4.56
C GLU A 177 -8.57 7.52 6.02
N SER A 178 -8.81 8.69 6.61
CA SER A 178 -8.90 8.75 8.06
C SER A 178 -9.96 7.71 8.42
N TYR A 179 -9.57 6.57 8.99
CA TYR A 179 -10.51 5.63 9.59
C TYR A 179 -11.16 6.38 10.76
N SER A 180 -12.19 7.14 10.43
CA SER A 180 -13.11 7.74 11.38
C SER A 180 -14.48 7.33 10.91
N LYS A 181 -14.91 6.18 11.43
CA LYS A 181 -16.27 5.86 11.82
C LYS A 181 -16.22 4.76 12.86
#